data_AF-A0A433RP02-F1
#
_entry.id   AF-A0A433RP02-F1
#
_cell.length_a   1.000
_cell.length_b   1.000
_cell.length_c   1.000
_cell.angle_alpha   90.00
_cell.angle_beta   90.00
_cell.angle_gamma   90.00
#
_symmetry.space_group_name_H-M   'P 1'
#
loop_
_entity.id
_entity.type
_entity.pdbx_description
1 polymer ?
#
loop_
_entity_poly.entity_id
_entity_poly.type
_entity_poly.pdbx_seq_one_letter_code
_entity_poly.pdbx_strand_id
1 'polypeptide(L)'
;DKERTVENIVEETRAALKKSNIKGPYILMPHSISGIYSLYYANNYSEEVKAIIGIDPTLPQMSEYFGDDVFPTMPKYTEYMAPIGIARLLAYVTPDNILPLSEKGTYTEVNLKMAKSIVAAKYINKAVVKETNEIKNNFDLTTNMTFPSDLPVMIFTPKEQYVEGKSKIDFYNTQLQNIKNNKLVVLEGQHYLHWTHYKEMSENLNEFVEGLK
;
A
#
# COMPACT_ATOMS: atom_id res chain seq x y z
N ASP A 1 -0.17 -9.95 21.00
CA ASP A 1 0.78 -9.11 20.22
C ASP A 1 1.86 -9.99 19.62
N LYS A 2 1.93 -10.02 18.29
CA LYS A 2 3.04 -10.59 17.52
C LYS A 2 3.94 -9.47 17.02
N GLU A 3 5.17 -9.80 16.64
CA GLU A 3 6.08 -8.89 15.94
C GLU A 3 5.47 -8.50 14.58
N ARG A 4 5.72 -7.27 14.14
CA ARG A 4 5.14 -6.72 12.89
C ARG A 4 6.03 -7.02 11.67
N THR A 5 6.56 -8.23 11.64
CA THR A 5 7.35 -8.73 10.51
C THR A 5 6.44 -8.99 9.32
N VAL A 6 7.00 -8.97 8.12
CA VAL A 6 6.28 -9.22 6.88
C VAL A 6 5.57 -10.59 6.89
N GLU A 7 6.21 -11.61 7.46
CA GLU A 7 5.64 -12.95 7.58
C GLU A 7 4.39 -12.95 8.46
N ASN A 8 4.47 -12.30 9.63
CA ASN A 8 3.33 -12.23 10.55
C ASN A 8 2.18 -11.40 9.96
N ILE A 9 2.48 -10.29 9.28
CA ILE A 9 1.46 -9.45 8.64
C ILE A 9 0.74 -10.22 7.53
N VAL A 10 1.47 -10.97 6.70
CA VAL A 10 0.87 -11.79 5.64
C VAL A 10 0.08 -12.96 6.23
N GLU A 11 0.59 -13.66 7.24
CA GLU A 11 -0.15 -14.74 7.90
C GLU A 11 -1.44 -14.26 8.57
N GLU A 12 -1.41 -13.09 9.23
CA GLU A 12 -2.60 -12.47 9.81
C GLU A 12 -3.62 -12.11 8.73
N THR A 13 -3.17 -11.58 7.59
CA THR A 13 -4.02 -11.26 6.44
C THR A 13 -4.67 -12.53 5.86
N ARG A 14 -3.87 -13.59 5.65
CA ARG A 14 -4.36 -14.91 5.20
C ARG A 14 -5.39 -15.49 6.16
N ALA A 15 -5.12 -15.42 7.45
CA ALA A 15 -6.04 -15.89 8.49
C ALA A 15 -7.34 -15.09 8.51
N ALA A 16 -7.28 -13.76 8.33
CA ALA A 16 -8.45 -12.90 8.27
C ALA A 16 -9.34 -13.21 7.04
N LEU A 17 -8.74 -13.41 5.86
CA LEU A 17 -9.45 -13.80 4.65
C LEU A 17 -10.17 -15.15 4.81
N LYS A 18 -9.47 -16.15 5.35
CA LYS A 18 -10.03 -17.49 5.64
C LYS A 18 -11.18 -17.42 6.64
N LYS A 19 -11.01 -16.67 7.75
CA LYS A 19 -12.06 -16.48 8.76
C LYS A 19 -13.27 -15.71 8.24
N SER A 20 -13.07 -14.85 7.24
CA SER A 20 -14.15 -14.11 6.58
C SER A 20 -14.82 -14.90 5.47
N ASN A 21 -14.43 -16.17 5.25
CA ASN A 21 -14.94 -17.04 4.19
C ASN A 21 -14.77 -16.45 2.78
N ILE A 22 -13.76 -15.61 2.57
CA ILE A 22 -13.38 -15.09 1.25
C ILE A 22 -12.46 -16.13 0.61
N LYS A 23 -12.85 -16.63 -0.57
CA LYS A 23 -12.09 -17.65 -1.29
C LYS A 23 -11.19 -17.00 -2.34
N GLY A 24 -9.95 -17.44 -2.38
CA GLY A 24 -8.99 -17.06 -3.42
C GLY A 24 -9.18 -17.82 -4.74
N PRO A 25 -8.28 -17.61 -5.72
CA PRO A 25 -7.11 -16.73 -5.63
C PRO A 25 -7.51 -15.24 -5.60
N TYR A 26 -6.77 -14.42 -4.86
CA TYR A 26 -7.11 -13.03 -4.55
C TYR A 26 -6.45 -12.04 -5.52
N ILE A 27 -7.13 -10.94 -5.80
CA ILE A 27 -6.48 -9.75 -6.38
C ILE A 27 -6.08 -8.86 -5.22
N LEU A 28 -4.77 -8.70 -5.00
CA LEU A 28 -4.24 -7.84 -3.94
C LEU A 28 -4.09 -6.42 -4.48
N MET A 29 -4.58 -5.41 -3.73
CA MET A 29 -4.49 -4.01 -4.11
C MET A 29 -3.67 -3.19 -3.10
N PRO A 30 -2.34 -3.41 -3.03
CA PRO A 30 -1.51 -2.72 -2.05
C PRO A 30 -1.39 -1.23 -2.37
N HIS A 31 -1.47 -0.39 -1.33
CA HIS A 31 -1.08 1.02 -1.36
C HIS A 31 0.18 1.24 -0.51
N SER A 32 1.11 2.05 -1.01
CA SER A 32 2.29 2.49 -0.25
C SER A 32 3.06 1.29 0.33
N ILE A 33 3.45 1.34 1.60
CA ILE A 33 4.20 0.30 2.31
C ILE A 33 3.63 -1.11 2.17
N SER A 34 2.32 -1.27 1.94
CA SER A 34 1.75 -2.61 1.76
C SER A 34 2.22 -3.32 0.47
N GLY A 35 2.94 -2.61 -0.41
CA GLY A 35 3.64 -3.17 -1.56
C GLY A 35 4.60 -4.30 -1.17
N ILE A 36 5.47 -4.10 -0.17
CA ILE A 36 6.41 -5.14 0.29
C ILE A 36 5.68 -6.37 0.86
N TYR A 37 4.54 -6.18 1.51
CA TYR A 37 3.73 -7.28 2.05
C TYR A 37 3.05 -8.07 0.94
N SER A 38 2.52 -7.39 -0.09
CA SER A 38 1.93 -8.04 -1.25
C SER A 38 2.96 -8.82 -2.06
N LEU A 39 4.18 -8.29 -2.18
CA LEU A 39 5.29 -8.94 -2.86
C LEU A 39 5.71 -10.22 -2.13
N TYR A 40 5.85 -10.14 -0.80
CA TYR A 40 6.12 -11.31 0.03
C TYR A 40 5.00 -12.35 -0.09
N TYR A 41 3.73 -11.93 -0.04
CA TYR A 41 2.58 -12.81 -0.19
C TYR A 41 2.66 -13.55 -1.54
N ALA A 42 2.80 -12.83 -2.65
CA ALA A 42 2.88 -13.45 -3.98
C ALA A 42 4.07 -14.40 -4.16
N ASN A 43 5.22 -14.13 -3.52
CA ASN A 43 6.39 -15.01 -3.61
C ASN A 43 6.25 -16.30 -2.78
N ASN A 44 5.57 -16.24 -1.62
CA ASN A 44 5.46 -17.39 -0.71
C ASN A 44 4.17 -18.19 -0.88
N TYR A 45 3.12 -17.57 -1.44
CA TYR A 45 1.79 -18.17 -1.61
C TYR A 45 1.22 -17.82 -2.98
N SER A 46 2.00 -18.07 -4.05
CA SER A 46 1.63 -17.75 -5.44
C SER A 46 0.25 -18.28 -5.84
N GLU A 47 -0.11 -19.49 -5.42
CA GLU A 47 -1.40 -20.13 -5.70
C GLU A 47 -2.60 -19.39 -5.08
N GLU A 48 -2.37 -18.56 -4.05
CA GLU A 48 -3.41 -17.76 -3.42
C GLU A 48 -3.56 -16.37 -4.08
N VAL A 49 -2.66 -15.96 -4.97
CA VAL A 49 -2.65 -14.61 -5.55
C VAL A 49 -2.90 -14.66 -7.06
N LYS A 50 -4.03 -14.09 -7.49
CA LYS A 50 -4.42 -14.00 -8.91
C LYS A 50 -3.72 -12.86 -9.63
N ALA A 51 -3.57 -11.71 -8.98
CA ALA A 51 -2.95 -10.52 -9.54
C ALA A 51 -2.57 -9.52 -8.43
N ILE A 52 -1.65 -8.60 -8.74
CA ILE A 52 -1.34 -7.45 -7.90
C ILE A 52 -1.71 -6.15 -8.63
N ILE A 53 -2.48 -5.29 -7.98
CA ILE A 53 -2.83 -3.95 -8.47
C ILE A 53 -2.29 -2.91 -7.51
N GLY A 54 -1.04 -2.50 -7.71
CA GLY A 54 -0.35 -1.54 -6.87
C GLY A 54 -0.87 -0.12 -7.05
N ILE A 55 -1.05 0.60 -5.93
CA ILE A 55 -1.38 2.02 -5.90
C ILE A 55 -0.19 2.74 -5.27
N ASP A 56 0.67 3.31 -6.10
CA ASP A 56 1.99 3.84 -5.73
C ASP A 56 2.69 2.98 -4.67
N PRO A 57 2.88 1.67 -4.93
CA PRO A 57 3.33 0.72 -3.94
C PRO A 57 4.83 0.88 -3.65
N THR A 58 5.19 0.78 -2.38
CA THR A 58 6.59 0.71 -1.97
C THR A 58 7.13 -0.68 -2.27
N LEU A 59 8.23 -0.74 -3.04
CA LEU A 59 8.94 -1.98 -3.38
C LEU A 59 10.34 -1.95 -2.77
N PRO A 60 10.92 -3.10 -2.40
CA PRO A 60 12.15 -3.12 -1.61
C PRO A 60 13.35 -2.54 -2.38
N GLN A 61 13.36 -2.66 -3.71
CA GLN A 61 14.40 -2.10 -4.58
C GLN A 61 14.39 -0.57 -4.66
N MET A 62 13.37 0.11 -4.13
CA MET A 62 13.31 1.57 -4.14
C MET A 62 14.43 2.21 -3.30
N SER A 63 14.81 1.58 -2.18
CA SER A 63 15.87 2.10 -1.29
C SER A 63 17.18 2.26 -2.05
N GLU A 64 17.60 1.19 -2.73
CA GLU A 64 18.81 1.18 -3.57
C GLU A 64 18.65 2.08 -4.79
N TYR A 65 17.50 2.05 -5.47
CA TYR A 65 17.28 2.83 -6.68
C TYR A 65 17.33 4.32 -6.40
N PHE A 66 16.63 4.83 -5.38
CA PHE A 66 16.59 6.27 -5.07
C PHE A 66 17.76 6.74 -4.22
N GLY A 67 18.40 5.85 -3.44
CA GLY A 67 19.47 6.22 -2.50
C GLY A 67 18.93 6.77 -1.17
N ASP A 68 17.64 6.57 -0.91
CA ASP A 68 16.93 7.05 0.27
C ASP A 68 16.77 5.92 1.30
N ASP A 69 17.86 5.54 1.98
CA ASP A 69 17.82 4.59 3.11
C ASP A 69 17.23 5.19 4.40
N VAL A 70 16.43 6.26 4.28
CA VAL A 70 15.80 6.94 5.40
C VAL A 70 14.49 6.25 5.72
N PHE A 71 14.58 5.17 6.49
CA PHE A 71 13.41 4.50 7.04
C PHE A 71 12.83 5.31 8.21
N PRO A 72 11.50 5.58 8.21
CA PRO A 72 10.89 6.27 9.33
C PRO A 72 11.02 5.42 10.59
N THR A 73 11.30 6.06 11.72
CA THR A 73 11.27 5.41 13.04
C THR A 73 10.33 6.18 13.95
N MET A 74 9.68 5.46 14.86
CA MET A 74 8.80 6.05 15.87
C MET A 74 9.32 5.67 17.27
N PRO A 75 9.60 6.64 18.15
CA PRO A 75 10.06 6.33 19.50
C PRO A 75 9.08 5.40 20.23
N LYS A 76 9.56 4.36 20.93
CA LYS A 76 8.70 3.33 21.57
C LYS A 76 7.64 3.91 22.52
N TYR A 77 7.88 5.06 23.14
CA TYR A 77 6.88 5.70 24.00
C TYR A 77 5.62 6.15 23.23
N THR A 78 5.71 6.35 21.91
CA THR A 78 4.57 6.71 21.04
C THR A 78 3.51 5.61 20.95
N GLU A 79 3.86 4.35 21.24
CA GLU A 79 2.92 3.23 21.35
C GLU A 79 1.77 3.52 22.34
N TYR A 80 2.05 4.35 23.35
CA TYR A 80 1.12 4.72 24.41
C TYR A 80 0.48 6.11 24.19
N MET A 81 0.81 6.79 23.08
CA MET A 81 0.31 8.12 22.74
C MET A 81 -0.88 8.09 21.76
N ALA A 82 -1.25 6.93 21.20
CA ALA A 82 -2.52 6.74 20.48
C ALA A 82 -3.75 7.35 21.20
N PRO A 83 -3.92 7.12 22.52
CA PRO A 83 -5.14 7.49 23.22
C PRO A 83 -5.18 8.96 23.65
N ILE A 84 -4.05 9.67 23.64
CA ILE A 84 -3.95 11.02 24.24
C ILE A 84 -4.49 12.15 23.34
N GLY A 85 -5.08 11.82 22.18
CA GLY A 85 -5.79 12.78 21.34
C GLY A 85 -4.94 13.50 20.30
N ILE A 86 -3.65 13.19 20.14
CA ILE A 86 -2.81 13.76 19.07
C ILE A 86 -3.33 13.36 17.69
N ALA A 87 -3.76 12.11 17.50
CA ALA A 87 -4.43 11.69 16.26
C ALA A 87 -5.73 12.48 15.99
N ARG A 88 -6.47 12.85 17.06
CA ARG A 88 -7.67 13.70 16.96
C ARG A 88 -7.30 15.15 16.61
N LEU A 89 -6.20 15.66 17.18
CA LEU A 89 -5.68 16.99 16.89
C LEU A 89 -5.18 17.08 15.45
N LEU A 90 -4.43 16.08 14.95
CA LEU A 90 -4.01 16.00 13.55
C LEU A 90 -5.22 15.88 12.61
N ALA A 91 -6.27 15.14 12.99
CA ALA A 91 -7.53 15.08 12.21
C ALA A 91 -8.27 16.42 12.15
N TYR A 92 -8.09 17.26 13.16
CA TYR A 92 -8.71 18.57 13.24
C TYR A 92 -7.88 19.64 12.52
N VAL A 93 -6.54 19.59 12.64
CA VAL A 93 -5.61 20.61 12.13
C VAL A 93 -5.19 20.33 10.68
N THR A 94 -5.03 19.06 10.29
CA THR A 94 -4.64 18.64 8.94
C THR A 94 -5.58 17.55 8.41
N PRO A 95 -6.89 17.83 8.27
CA PRO A 95 -7.88 16.84 7.85
C PRO A 95 -7.55 16.24 6.48
N ASP A 96 -7.03 17.06 5.56
CA ASP A 96 -6.75 16.68 4.17
C ASP A 96 -5.63 15.64 4.03
N ASN A 97 -4.75 15.51 5.05
CA ASN A 97 -3.65 14.54 5.03
C ASN A 97 -4.04 13.16 5.57
N ILE A 98 -5.18 13.04 6.25
CA ILE A 98 -5.54 11.81 6.97
C ILE A 98 -6.99 11.36 6.75
N LEU A 99 -7.77 12.15 6.03
CA LEU A 99 -9.13 11.82 5.63
C LEU A 99 -9.22 11.75 4.10
N PRO A 100 -10.08 10.89 3.55
CA PRO A 100 -10.27 10.78 2.12
C PRO A 100 -10.59 12.13 1.46
N LEU A 101 -9.75 12.53 0.50
CA LEU A 101 -9.97 13.67 -0.38
C LEU A 101 -10.67 13.21 -1.66
N SER A 102 -11.98 13.43 -1.73
CA SER A 102 -12.80 13.00 -2.88
C SER A 102 -13.80 14.07 -3.27
N GLU A 103 -14.29 14.01 -4.51
CA GLU A 103 -15.41 14.84 -4.97
C GLU A 103 -16.60 14.79 -4.00
N LYS A 104 -17.30 15.93 -3.86
CA LYS A 104 -18.49 16.03 -3.02
C LYS A 104 -19.53 14.98 -3.44
N GLY A 105 -20.05 14.23 -2.46
CA GLY A 105 -21.02 13.17 -2.69
C GLY A 105 -20.43 11.78 -2.89
N THR A 106 -19.10 11.63 -3.01
CA THR A 106 -18.43 10.32 -3.07
C THR A 106 -18.66 9.51 -1.78
N TYR A 107 -18.52 10.16 -0.63
CA TYR A 107 -18.81 9.56 0.68
C TYR A 107 -20.08 10.16 1.27
N THR A 108 -20.90 9.31 1.88
CA THR A 108 -21.99 9.76 2.74
C THR A 108 -21.43 10.43 4.01
N GLU A 109 -22.22 11.28 4.67
CA GLU A 109 -21.81 11.88 5.95
C GLU A 109 -21.50 10.83 7.01
N VAL A 110 -22.23 9.71 6.99
CA VAL A 110 -21.99 8.56 7.88
C VAL A 110 -20.62 7.94 7.62
N ASN A 111 -20.24 7.72 6.35
CA ASN A 111 -18.93 7.19 5.98
C ASN A 111 -17.81 8.12 6.42
N LEU A 112 -17.94 9.42 6.19
CA LEU A 112 -16.95 10.41 6.61
C LEU A 112 -16.81 10.47 8.14
N LYS A 113 -17.92 10.42 8.88
CA LYS A 113 -17.91 10.37 10.35
C LYS A 113 -17.25 9.10 10.86
N MET A 114 -17.52 7.95 10.23
CA MET A 114 -16.89 6.68 10.57
C MET A 114 -15.39 6.70 10.31
N ALA A 115 -14.96 7.14 9.12
CA ALA A 115 -13.54 7.28 8.78
C ALA A 115 -12.81 8.18 9.78
N LYS A 116 -13.38 9.35 10.10
CA LYS A 116 -12.87 10.25 11.15
C LYS A 116 -12.75 9.55 12.50
N SER A 117 -13.74 8.75 12.90
CA SER A 117 -13.75 8.03 14.17
C SER A 117 -12.65 6.95 14.24
N ILE A 118 -12.45 6.23 13.13
CA ILE A 118 -11.40 5.21 13.01
C ILE A 118 -10.03 5.87 13.09
N VAL A 119 -9.77 6.90 12.30
CA VAL A 119 -8.50 7.65 12.30
C VAL A 119 -8.24 8.21 13.71
N ALA A 120 -9.22 8.90 14.30
CA ALA A 120 -9.14 9.44 15.65
C ALA A 120 -8.79 8.39 16.72
N ALA A 121 -9.22 7.14 16.55
CA ALA A 121 -9.01 6.07 17.52
C ALA A 121 -7.78 5.21 17.23
N LYS A 122 -7.33 5.10 15.97
CA LYS A 122 -6.41 4.06 15.52
C LYS A 122 -5.19 4.57 14.74
N TYR A 123 -5.12 5.84 14.37
CA TYR A 123 -4.08 6.36 13.47
C TYR A 123 -2.64 6.13 13.97
N ILE A 124 -2.38 6.30 15.26
CA ILE A 124 -1.05 6.06 15.85
C ILE A 124 -1.19 5.05 16.97
N ASN A 125 -1.34 3.75 16.68
CA ASN A 125 -1.49 2.72 17.71
C ASN A 125 -0.24 1.83 17.86
N LYS A 126 -0.21 0.96 18.87
CA LYS A 126 0.94 0.06 19.12
C LYS A 126 1.37 -0.74 17.89
N ALA A 127 0.43 -1.24 17.10
CA ALA A 127 0.74 -2.00 15.90
C ALA A 127 1.38 -1.12 14.83
N VAL A 128 0.87 0.11 14.62
CA VAL A 128 1.46 1.07 13.68
C VAL A 128 2.89 1.43 14.07
N VAL A 129 3.12 1.77 15.35
CA VAL A 129 4.47 2.12 15.83
C VAL A 129 5.44 0.96 15.70
N LYS A 130 5.02 -0.25 16.09
CA LYS A 130 5.83 -1.46 15.93
C LYS A 130 6.12 -1.75 14.47
N GLU A 131 5.14 -1.61 13.59
CA GLU A 131 5.30 -1.81 12.15
C GLU A 131 6.25 -0.78 11.54
N THR A 132 6.12 0.51 11.89
CA THR A 132 7.05 1.55 11.44
C THR A 132 8.49 1.22 11.81
N ASN A 133 8.72 0.76 13.05
CA ASN A 133 10.05 0.38 13.50
C ASN A 133 10.56 -0.95 12.89
N GLU A 134 9.69 -1.74 12.26
CA GLU A 134 10.02 -3.00 11.59
C GLU A 134 10.23 -2.83 10.07
N ILE A 135 9.91 -1.65 9.50
CA ILE A 135 9.98 -1.41 8.05
C ILE A 135 11.34 -1.80 7.49
N LYS A 136 12.45 -1.37 8.11
CA LYS A 136 13.79 -1.70 7.62
C LYS A 136 14.02 -3.22 7.54
N ASN A 137 13.68 -3.95 8.60
CA ASN A 137 13.84 -5.41 8.63
C ASN A 137 12.97 -6.07 7.55
N ASN A 138 11.73 -5.59 7.36
CA ASN A 138 10.84 -6.09 6.33
C ASN A 138 11.36 -5.81 4.91
N PHE A 139 12.02 -4.67 4.70
CA PHE A 139 12.74 -4.38 3.46
C PHE A 139 13.89 -5.36 3.26
N ASP A 140 14.76 -5.51 4.25
CA ASP A 140 15.92 -6.41 4.19
C ASP A 140 15.51 -7.86 3.85
N LEU A 141 14.39 -8.33 4.43
CA LEU A 141 13.83 -9.66 4.16
C LEU A 141 13.22 -9.83 2.77
N THR A 142 12.88 -8.73 2.09
CA THR A 142 12.21 -8.73 0.78
C THR A 142 13.09 -8.22 -0.37
N THR A 143 14.31 -7.73 -0.10
CA THR A 143 15.24 -7.15 -1.10
C THR A 143 15.45 -8.03 -2.34
N ASN A 144 15.53 -9.35 -2.16
CA ASN A 144 15.77 -10.30 -3.26
C ASN A 144 14.48 -10.80 -3.93
N MET A 145 13.31 -10.31 -3.52
CA MET A 145 12.03 -10.72 -4.09
C MET A 145 11.65 -9.82 -5.26
N THR A 146 11.10 -10.42 -6.31
CA THR A 146 10.53 -9.72 -7.46
C THR A 146 9.13 -10.27 -7.73
N PHE A 147 8.36 -9.60 -8.58
CA PHE A 147 7.08 -10.16 -9.00
C PHE A 147 7.33 -11.45 -9.82
N PRO A 148 6.63 -12.57 -9.54
CA PRO A 148 6.70 -13.75 -10.39
C PRO A 148 6.30 -13.39 -11.83
N SER A 149 7.05 -13.89 -12.82
CA SER A 149 6.89 -13.47 -14.23
C SER A 149 5.51 -13.78 -14.83
N ASP A 150 4.84 -14.80 -14.32
CA ASP A 150 3.49 -15.23 -14.72
C ASP A 150 2.37 -14.52 -13.93
N LEU A 151 2.70 -13.79 -12.86
CA LEU A 151 1.70 -13.06 -12.08
C LEU A 151 1.31 -11.78 -12.79
N PRO A 152 0.03 -11.53 -13.11
CA PRO A 152 -0.42 -10.26 -13.64
C PRO A 152 -0.20 -9.12 -12.64
N VAL A 153 0.44 -8.03 -13.09
CA VAL A 153 0.74 -6.87 -12.25
C VAL A 153 0.32 -5.57 -12.94
N MET A 154 -0.56 -4.80 -12.31
CA MET A 154 -0.84 -3.43 -12.69
C MET A 154 -0.35 -2.48 -11.61
N ILE A 155 0.22 -1.33 -12.00
CA ILE A 155 0.66 -0.29 -11.05
C ILE A 155 0.05 1.05 -11.48
N PHE A 156 -0.62 1.72 -10.56
CA PHE A 156 -0.93 3.14 -10.64
C PHE A 156 0.19 3.94 -9.98
N THR A 157 0.71 4.97 -10.64
CA THR A 157 1.72 5.87 -10.06
C THR A 157 1.35 7.32 -10.33
N PRO A 158 1.59 8.24 -9.37
CA PRO A 158 1.44 9.66 -9.66
C PRO A 158 2.47 10.05 -10.72
N LYS A 159 2.11 11.03 -11.54
CA LYS A 159 3.01 11.70 -12.45
C LYS A 159 3.96 12.56 -11.63
N GLU A 160 5.24 12.23 -11.68
CA GLU A 160 6.27 12.96 -10.96
C GLU A 160 7.38 13.42 -11.90
N GLN A 161 8.09 14.46 -11.47
CA GLN A 161 9.27 14.93 -12.18
C GLN A 161 10.48 14.07 -11.81
N TYR A 162 11.48 14.07 -12.69
CA TYR A 162 12.77 13.45 -12.39
C TYR A 162 13.43 14.15 -11.20
N VAL A 163 13.91 13.37 -10.25
CA VAL A 163 14.75 13.82 -9.15
C VAL A 163 16.11 13.15 -9.34
N GLU A 164 17.16 13.97 -9.52
CA GLU A 164 18.53 13.48 -9.76
C GLU A 164 18.65 12.45 -10.91
N GLY A 165 17.85 12.63 -11.97
CA GLY A 165 17.84 11.72 -13.13
C GLY A 165 17.10 10.40 -12.90
N LYS A 166 16.41 10.23 -11.77
CA LYS A 166 15.59 9.06 -11.43
C LYS A 166 14.11 9.42 -11.42
N SER A 167 13.25 8.47 -11.76
CA SER A 167 11.80 8.64 -11.68
C SER A 167 11.13 7.35 -11.22
N LYS A 168 9.99 7.46 -10.51
CA LYS A 168 9.16 6.29 -10.17
C LYS A 168 8.64 5.57 -11.40
N ILE A 169 8.40 6.30 -12.49
CA ILE A 169 7.93 5.73 -13.76
C ILE A 169 8.98 4.77 -14.32
N ASP A 170 10.24 5.19 -14.41
CA ASP A 170 11.34 4.33 -14.90
C ASP A 170 11.62 3.16 -13.95
N PHE A 171 11.53 3.42 -12.65
CA PHE A 171 11.64 2.37 -11.64
C PHE A 171 10.58 1.28 -11.85
N TYR A 172 9.30 1.64 -11.92
CA TYR A 172 8.23 0.68 -12.09
C TYR A 172 8.31 -0.03 -13.45
N ASN A 173 8.66 0.67 -14.54
CA ASN A 173 8.92 0.03 -15.83
C ASN A 173 10.01 -1.05 -15.72
N THR A 174 11.08 -0.79 -14.95
CA THR A 174 12.14 -1.77 -14.68
C THR A 174 11.62 -2.97 -13.89
N GLN A 175 10.73 -2.77 -12.91
CA GLN A 175 10.13 -3.87 -12.15
C GLN A 175 9.16 -4.71 -12.99
N LEU A 176 8.51 -4.11 -13.99
CA LEU A 176 7.50 -4.76 -14.84
C LEU A 176 8.09 -5.40 -16.10
N GLN A 177 9.35 -5.12 -16.46
CA GLN A 177 9.94 -5.50 -17.75
C GLN A 177 9.88 -7.01 -18.07
N ASN A 178 9.91 -7.87 -17.04
CA ASN A 178 9.90 -9.33 -17.18
C ASN A 178 8.54 -9.97 -16.85
N ILE A 179 7.50 -9.16 -16.65
CA ILE A 179 6.16 -9.61 -16.28
C ILE A 179 5.31 -9.72 -17.53
N LYS A 180 4.77 -10.91 -17.82
CA LYS A 180 4.07 -11.18 -19.09
C LYS A 180 2.83 -10.30 -19.29
N ASN A 181 2.02 -10.18 -18.24
CA ASN A 181 0.79 -9.40 -18.23
C ASN A 181 0.96 -8.22 -17.27
N ASN A 182 1.45 -7.09 -17.77
CA ASN A 182 1.65 -5.90 -16.96
C ASN A 182 1.00 -4.65 -17.53
N LYS A 183 0.68 -3.69 -16.67
CA LYS A 183 0.19 -2.36 -17.05
C LYS A 183 0.70 -1.32 -16.05
N LEU A 184 1.33 -0.26 -16.55
CA LEU A 184 1.65 0.94 -15.76
C LEU A 184 0.69 2.06 -16.16
N VAL A 185 -0.02 2.62 -15.18
CA VAL A 185 -0.96 3.73 -15.38
C VAL A 185 -0.42 4.94 -14.60
N VAL A 186 -0.11 6.01 -15.33
CA VAL A 186 0.40 7.26 -14.75
C VAL A 186 -0.76 8.24 -14.64
N LEU A 187 -1.04 8.73 -13.44
CA LEU A 187 -2.14 9.65 -13.15
C LEU A 187 -1.61 10.97 -12.62
N GLU A 188 -2.26 12.08 -12.94
CA GLU A 188 -1.98 13.35 -12.25
C GLU A 188 -2.37 13.23 -10.76
N GLY A 189 -1.70 13.96 -9.88
CA GLY A 189 -2.04 13.97 -8.45
C GLY A 189 -0.89 13.59 -7.52
N GLN A 190 -1.24 13.05 -6.36
CA GLN A 190 -0.33 12.79 -5.24
C GLN A 190 -0.40 11.31 -4.82
N HIS A 191 0.34 10.94 -3.78
CA HIS A 191 0.46 9.57 -3.28
C HIS A 191 -0.88 8.82 -3.02
N TYR A 192 -1.94 9.54 -2.63
CA TYR A 192 -3.27 8.96 -2.36
C TYR A 192 -4.19 8.96 -3.60
N LEU A 193 -3.72 8.37 -4.70
CA LEU A 193 -4.47 8.32 -5.97
C LEU A 193 -5.88 7.73 -5.82
N HIS A 194 -6.04 6.74 -4.95
CA HIS A 194 -7.32 6.09 -4.69
C HIS A 194 -8.36 6.98 -3.99
N TRP A 195 -7.97 8.15 -3.50
CA TRP A 195 -8.92 9.15 -2.99
C TRP A 195 -9.46 10.04 -4.10
N THR A 196 -8.58 10.46 -5.01
CA THR A 196 -8.86 11.52 -5.99
C THR A 196 -9.20 10.99 -7.39
N HIS A 197 -8.70 9.81 -7.75
CA HIS A 197 -8.81 9.23 -9.10
C HIS A 197 -9.51 7.86 -9.12
N TYR A 198 -10.30 7.55 -8.09
CA TYR A 198 -10.93 6.23 -7.93
C TYR A 198 -11.80 5.80 -9.13
N LYS A 199 -12.41 6.74 -9.87
CA LYS A 199 -13.21 6.44 -11.07
C LYS A 199 -12.34 5.92 -12.20
N GLU A 200 -11.34 6.70 -12.60
CA GLU A 200 -10.37 6.34 -13.65
C GLU A 200 -9.58 5.07 -13.29
N MET A 201 -9.22 4.92 -12.01
CA MET A 201 -8.60 3.69 -11.52
C MET A 201 -9.54 2.48 -11.66
N SER A 202 -10.83 2.64 -11.37
CA SER A 202 -11.82 1.56 -11.49
C SER A 202 -12.01 1.13 -12.94
N GLU A 203 -12.02 2.08 -13.88
CA GLU A 203 -12.09 1.79 -15.33
C GLU A 203 -10.88 0.97 -15.79
N ASN A 204 -9.66 1.44 -15.45
CA ASN A 204 -8.42 0.73 -15.78
C ASN A 204 -8.33 -0.65 -15.12
N LEU A 205 -8.80 -0.78 -13.87
CA LEU A 205 -8.85 -2.04 -13.14
C LEU A 205 -9.80 -3.03 -13.81
N ASN A 206 -11.01 -2.60 -14.16
CA ASN A 206 -11.99 -3.46 -14.78
C ASN A 206 -11.49 -3.97 -16.14
N GLU A 207 -10.95 -3.08 -16.98
CA GLU A 207 -10.33 -3.45 -18.25
C GLU A 207 -9.20 -4.47 -18.07
N PHE A 208 -8.28 -4.21 -17.13
CA PHE A 208 -7.16 -5.12 -16.85
C PHE A 208 -7.65 -6.49 -16.39
N VAL A 209 -8.60 -6.55 -15.45
CA VAL A 209 -9.13 -7.80 -14.89
C VAL A 209 -9.97 -8.58 -15.89
N GLU A 210 -10.70 -7.90 -16.79
CA GLU A 210 -11.41 -8.55 -17.89
C GLU A 210 -10.46 -9.23 -18.87
N GLY A 211 -9.30 -8.63 -19.14
CA GLY A 211 -8.24 -9.25 -19.95
C GLY A 211 -7.54 -10.46 -19.31
N LEU A 212 -7.78 -10.74 -18.02
CA LEU A 212 -7.23 -11.92 -17.32
C LEU A 212 -8.18 -13.13 -17.33
N LYS A 213 -9.38 -13.00 -17.92
CA LYS A 213 -10.36 -14.09 -18.07
C LYS A 213 -10.05 -14.90 -19.32
#